data_AF-A0A2U1L9B1-F1
#
_entry.id   AF-A0A2U1L9B1-F1
#
_cell.length_a   1.000
_cell.length_b   1.000
_cell.length_c   1.000
_cell.angle_alpha   90.00
_cell.angle_beta   90.00
_cell.angle_gamma   90.00
#
_symmetry.space_group_name_H-M   'P 1'
#
loop_
_entity.id
_entity.type
_entity.pdbx_description
1 polymer ?
#
loop_
_entity_poly.entity_id
_entity_poly.type
_entity_poly.pdbx_seq_one_letter_code
_entity_poly.pdbx_strand_id
1 'polypeptide(L)'
;MKAVPDEHKKFLADLVWIHEEDNVLIETDNGLQSCKLIAVHGGLERGKNVEEQIKYLKAKDTRIPKVEPLSGRKSVWDIPEELTKTPTIVVSGHHGKLHMDGLRLIIDEGGGYEEKPIAAIVLPSKTIVRDTDKLGG
;
A
#
# COMPACT_ATOMS: atom_id res chain seq x y z
N MET A 1 -10.19 -31.10 15.76
CA MET A 1 -10.67 -29.86 15.10
C MET A 1 -9.44 -29.09 14.62
N LYS A 2 -9.29 -28.80 13.32
CA LYS A 2 -8.22 -27.88 12.87
C LYS A 2 -8.71 -26.46 13.17
N ALA A 3 -8.04 -25.71 14.05
CA ALA A 3 -8.45 -24.36 14.43
C ALA A 3 -8.42 -23.36 13.25
N VAL A 4 -7.57 -23.60 12.26
CA VAL A 4 -7.51 -22.82 11.02
C VAL A 4 -7.94 -23.71 9.85
N PRO A 5 -9.01 -23.35 9.13
CA PRO A 5 -9.45 -24.04 7.93
C PRO A 5 -8.35 -24.11 6.86
N ASP A 6 -8.32 -25.18 6.07
CA ASP A 6 -7.29 -25.34 5.03
C ASP A 6 -7.44 -24.27 3.92
N GLU A 7 -8.66 -23.78 3.66
CA GLU A 7 -8.92 -22.64 2.76
C GLU A 7 -8.28 -21.34 3.27
N HIS A 8 -8.30 -21.09 4.58
CA HIS A 8 -7.67 -19.90 5.16
C HIS A 8 -6.14 -19.98 5.06
N LYS A 9 -5.56 -21.17 5.22
CA LYS A 9 -4.11 -21.38 5.01
C LYS A 9 -3.73 -21.14 3.56
N LYS A 10 -4.58 -21.59 2.62
CA LYS A 10 -4.38 -21.34 1.19
C LYS A 10 -4.41 -19.84 0.90
N PHE A 11 -5.40 -19.11 1.41
CA PHE A 11 -5.46 -17.65 1.29
C PHE A 11 -4.17 -16.98 1.79
N LEU A 12 -3.68 -17.35 2.98
CA LEU A 12 -2.45 -16.79 3.54
C LEU A 12 -1.20 -17.12 2.68
N ALA A 13 -1.12 -18.32 2.11
CA ALA A 13 -0.03 -18.71 1.23
C ALA A 13 -0.04 -17.92 -0.09
N ASP A 14 -1.24 -17.58 -0.58
CA ASP A 14 -1.46 -16.87 -1.83
C ASP A 14 -1.22 -15.35 -1.71
N LEU A 15 -1.18 -14.77 -0.49
CA LEU A 15 -0.88 -13.35 -0.26
C LEU A 15 0.48 -12.92 -0.85
N VAL A 16 0.50 -11.82 -1.61
CA VAL A 16 1.73 -11.20 -2.13
C VAL A 16 2.30 -10.15 -1.17
N TRP A 17 3.61 -9.94 -1.19
CA TRP A 17 4.25 -8.87 -0.40
C TRP A 17 4.28 -7.52 -1.13
N ILE A 18 4.13 -7.54 -2.45
CA ILE A 18 4.08 -6.37 -3.33
C ILE A 18 3.19 -6.66 -4.53
N HIS A 19 2.43 -5.66 -4.99
CA HIS A 19 1.71 -5.66 -6.26
C HIS A 19 2.18 -4.48 -7.11
N GLU A 20 2.31 -4.69 -8.41
CA GLU A 20 2.64 -3.65 -9.38
C GLU A 20 1.59 -3.64 -10.47
N GLU A 21 1.15 -2.45 -10.87
CA GLU A 21 0.16 -2.25 -11.92
C GLU A 21 0.62 -1.10 -12.83
N ASP A 22 0.49 -1.28 -14.14
CA ASP A 22 0.77 -0.22 -15.11
C ASP A 22 -0.53 0.50 -15.52
N ASN A 23 -0.40 1.75 -15.96
CA ASN A 23 -1.51 2.55 -16.53
C ASN A 23 -2.70 2.79 -15.57
N VAL A 24 -2.43 3.02 -14.29
CA VAL A 24 -3.45 3.42 -13.31
C VAL A 24 -3.70 4.92 -13.42
N LEU A 25 -4.96 5.30 -13.57
CA LEU A 25 -5.37 6.70 -13.66
C LEU A 25 -5.54 7.32 -12.27
N ILE A 26 -5.07 8.56 -12.11
CA ILE A 26 -5.25 9.36 -10.89
C ILE A 26 -5.49 10.83 -11.26
N GLU A 27 -6.43 11.47 -10.56
CA GLU A 27 -6.65 12.90 -10.67
C GLU A 27 -5.58 13.67 -9.89
N THR A 28 -4.94 14.63 -10.56
CA THR A 28 -3.97 15.56 -9.98
C THR A 28 -4.41 16.99 -10.23
N ASP A 29 -3.72 17.96 -9.63
CA ASP A 29 -4.00 19.38 -9.87
C ASP A 29 -3.76 19.78 -11.35
N ASN A 30 -2.98 18.97 -12.08
CA ASN A 30 -2.73 19.14 -13.52
C ASN A 30 -3.71 18.34 -14.40
N GLY A 31 -4.75 17.76 -13.81
CA GLY A 31 -5.73 16.90 -14.48
C GLY A 31 -5.44 15.40 -14.31
N LEU A 32 -6.09 14.61 -15.18
CA LEU A 32 -6.01 13.15 -15.15
C LEU A 32 -4.64 12.66 -15.65
N GLN A 33 -3.94 11.89 -14.84
CA GLN A 33 -2.61 11.37 -15.13
C GLN A 33 -2.62 9.83 -15.13
N SER A 34 -1.92 9.22 -16.08
CA SER A 34 -1.61 7.79 -16.08
C SER A 34 -0.28 7.54 -15.36
N CYS A 35 -0.30 6.66 -14.37
CA CYS A 35 0.83 6.34 -13.50
C CYS A 35 1.07 4.83 -13.43
N LYS A 36 2.29 4.44 -13.09
CA LYS A 36 2.52 3.12 -12.49
C LYS A 36 1.99 3.12 -11.06
N LEU A 37 1.56 1.98 -10.54
CA LEU A 37 1.17 1.80 -9.15
C LEU A 37 1.99 0.68 -8.51
N ILE A 38 2.46 0.92 -7.29
CA ILE A 38 3.11 -0.05 -6.43
C ILE A 38 2.33 -0.09 -5.12
N ALA A 39 1.77 -1.25 -4.79
CA ALA A 39 1.12 -1.51 -3.51
C ALA A 39 2.02 -2.38 -2.63
N VAL A 40 2.38 -1.86 -1.46
CA VAL A 40 3.20 -2.56 -0.46
C VAL A 40 2.81 -2.11 0.94
N HIS A 41 2.68 -3.06 1.87
CA HIS A 41 1.98 -2.84 3.14
C HIS A 41 2.48 -1.63 3.92
N GLY A 42 3.80 -1.52 4.14
CA GLY A 42 4.43 -0.37 4.82
C GLY A 42 4.96 0.69 3.86
N GLY A 43 5.63 0.30 2.78
CA GLY A 43 6.26 1.22 1.82
C GLY A 43 7.56 0.66 1.27
N LEU A 44 8.40 1.50 0.69
CA LEU A 44 9.74 1.11 0.23
C LEU A 44 10.79 1.96 0.95
N GLU A 45 11.94 1.36 1.25
CA GLU A 45 13.01 2.02 1.99
C GLU A 45 13.69 3.11 1.15
N ARG A 46 13.93 4.26 1.79
CA ARG A 46 14.77 5.32 1.23
C ARG A 46 16.25 4.91 1.19
N GLY A 47 16.97 5.38 0.19
CA GLY A 47 18.41 5.14 0.04
C GLY A 47 18.79 3.69 -0.28
N LYS A 48 17.80 2.86 -0.61
CA LYS A 48 17.98 1.48 -1.08
C LYS A 48 17.48 1.39 -2.52
N ASN A 49 18.14 0.54 -3.31
CA ASN A 49 17.74 0.34 -4.69
C ASN A 49 16.33 -0.24 -4.76
N VAL A 50 15.47 0.36 -5.59
CA VAL A 50 14.05 -0.02 -5.64
C VAL A 50 13.84 -1.37 -6.30
N GLU A 51 14.58 -1.66 -7.38
CA GLU A 51 14.45 -2.93 -8.10
C GLU A 51 14.86 -4.14 -7.24
N GLU A 52 15.97 -4.03 -6.51
CA GLU A 52 16.37 -5.10 -5.57
C GLU A 52 15.36 -5.27 -4.43
N GLN A 53 14.70 -4.19 -3.97
CA GLN A 53 13.59 -4.31 -3.03
C GLN A 53 12.41 -5.08 -3.62
N ILE A 54 11.96 -4.70 -4.82
CA ILE A 54 10.85 -5.36 -5.53
C ILE A 54 11.17 -6.85 -5.73
N LYS A 55 12.40 -7.18 -6.10
CA LYS A 55 12.85 -8.55 -6.35
C LYS A 55 12.72 -9.46 -5.14
N TYR A 56 13.22 -9.07 -3.96
CA TYR A 56 13.08 -9.92 -2.77
C TYR A 56 11.64 -9.97 -2.26
N LEU A 57 10.85 -8.91 -2.48
CA LEU A 57 9.42 -8.88 -2.13
C LEU A 57 8.62 -9.86 -3.00
N LYS A 58 8.84 -9.87 -4.31
CA LYS A 58 8.22 -10.85 -5.23
C LYS A 58 8.62 -12.29 -4.90
N ALA A 59 9.87 -12.49 -4.48
CA ALA A 59 10.38 -13.80 -4.06
C ALA A 59 9.87 -14.25 -2.68
N LYS A 60 9.19 -13.39 -1.91
CA LYS A 60 8.79 -13.63 -0.51
C LYS A 60 9.97 -14.13 0.34
N ASP A 61 11.12 -13.46 0.25
CA ASP A 61 12.37 -13.93 0.87
C ASP A 61 12.29 -13.97 2.40
N THR A 62 12.07 -15.17 2.95
CA THR A 62 11.91 -15.42 4.39
C THR A 62 13.23 -15.46 5.16
N ARG A 63 14.38 -15.26 4.50
CA ARG A 63 15.69 -15.14 5.18
C ARG A 63 15.88 -13.77 5.84
N ILE A 64 15.06 -12.79 5.45
CA ILE A 64 15.12 -11.43 6.00
C ILE A 64 14.39 -11.42 7.36
N PRO A 65 15.08 -11.17 8.48
CA PRO A 65 14.49 -11.30 9.82
C PRO A 65 13.42 -10.23 10.09
N LYS A 66 13.55 -9.05 9.49
CA LYS A 66 12.58 -7.96 9.55
C LYS A 66 12.48 -7.32 8.18
N VAL A 67 11.38 -7.58 7.48
CA VAL A 67 11.12 -7.03 6.15
C VAL A 67 10.65 -5.59 6.32
N GLU A 68 11.55 -4.62 6.13
CA GLU A 68 11.25 -3.19 6.31
C GLU A 68 10.07 -2.70 5.45
N PRO A 69 9.90 -3.10 4.18
CA PRO A 69 8.70 -2.76 3.41
C PRO A 69 7.36 -3.20 4.02
N LEU A 70 7.37 -4.17 4.95
CA LEU A 70 6.17 -4.65 5.65
C LEU A 70 6.08 -4.18 7.11
N SER A 71 7.16 -3.68 7.70
CA SER A 71 7.24 -3.43 9.15
C SER A 71 7.88 -2.10 9.53
N GLY A 72 8.52 -1.43 8.58
CA GLY A 72 9.15 -0.14 8.73
C GLY A 72 8.14 0.96 9.08
N ARG A 73 8.65 2.09 9.57
CA ARG A 73 7.83 3.26 9.93
C ARG A 73 8.32 4.47 9.14
N LYS A 74 9.17 5.31 9.74
CA LYS A 74 9.77 6.49 9.07
C LYS A 74 10.62 6.11 7.85
N SER A 75 11.28 4.96 7.88
CA SER A 75 12.14 4.45 6.79
C SER A 75 11.40 4.24 5.47
N VAL A 76 10.09 3.99 5.54
CA VAL A 76 9.22 3.61 4.40
C VAL A 76 8.03 4.55 4.23
N TRP A 77 8.07 5.71 4.88
CA TRP A 77 6.99 6.70 4.82
C TRP A 77 6.99 7.44 3.48
N ASP A 78 8.14 7.94 3.03
CA ASP A 78 8.25 8.72 1.79
C ASP A 78 8.38 7.81 0.55
N ILE A 79 8.11 8.38 -0.63
CA ILE A 79 8.46 7.74 -1.91
C ILE A 79 9.99 7.76 -2.08
N PRO A 80 10.65 6.61 -2.39
CA PRO A 80 12.07 6.59 -2.72
C PRO A 80 12.42 7.48 -3.92
N GLU A 81 13.59 8.11 -3.90
CA GLU A 81 14.05 9.05 -4.93
C GLU A 81 14.08 8.47 -6.36
N GLU A 82 14.29 7.16 -6.51
CA GLU A 82 14.25 6.51 -7.82
C GLU A 82 12.85 6.58 -8.46
N LEU A 83 11.79 6.52 -7.64
CA LEU A 83 10.40 6.52 -8.08
C LEU A 83 9.81 7.91 -8.23
N THR A 84 10.51 8.98 -7.82
CA THR A 84 10.04 10.36 -8.07
C THR A 84 10.35 10.81 -9.50
N LYS A 85 11.20 10.08 -10.22
CA LYS A 85 11.59 10.36 -11.61
C LYS A 85 10.52 9.96 -12.63
N THR A 86 9.61 9.06 -12.23
CA THR A 86 8.51 8.57 -13.05
C THR A 86 7.21 8.68 -12.27
N PRO A 87 6.08 9.04 -12.90
CA PRO A 87 4.79 9.06 -12.21
C PRO A 87 4.43 7.69 -11.62
N THR A 88 4.65 7.52 -10.32
CA THR A 88 4.48 6.25 -9.62
C THR A 88 3.68 6.46 -8.34
N ILE A 89 2.48 5.89 -8.30
CA ILE A 89 1.65 5.82 -7.11
C ILE A 89 2.26 4.78 -6.16
N VAL A 90 2.58 5.17 -4.94
CA VAL A 90 3.00 4.23 -3.88
C VAL A 90 1.91 4.19 -2.82
N VAL A 91 1.16 3.09 -2.80
CA VAL A 91 0.04 2.88 -1.86
C VAL A 91 0.40 1.90 -0.76
N SER A 92 0.08 2.27 0.49
CA SER A 92 0.35 1.49 1.70
C SER A 92 -0.80 1.58 2.69
N GLY A 93 -0.84 0.64 3.64
CA GLY A 93 -1.66 0.73 4.85
C GLY A 93 -0.75 0.98 6.05
N HIS A 94 -0.80 0.08 7.05
CA HIS A 94 0.18 -0.15 8.14
C HIS A 94 0.39 0.97 9.16
N HIS A 95 0.40 2.23 8.75
CA HIS A 95 0.89 3.35 9.55
C HIS A 95 -0.14 3.90 10.55
N GLY A 96 -1.34 3.34 10.63
CA GLY A 96 -2.42 3.82 11.49
C GLY A 96 -2.83 5.26 11.20
N LYS A 97 -2.72 5.67 9.93
CA LYS A 97 -3.07 7.01 9.43
C LYS A 97 -3.73 6.93 8.06
N LEU A 98 -4.62 7.88 7.81
CA LEU A 98 -5.03 8.27 6.47
C LEU A 98 -4.18 9.49 6.05
N HIS A 99 -3.36 9.34 5.02
CA HIS A 99 -2.48 10.39 4.53
C HIS A 99 -2.33 10.31 3.01
N MET A 100 -2.48 11.46 2.36
CA MET A 100 -2.34 11.62 0.92
C MET A 100 -1.41 12.79 0.65
N ASP A 101 -0.29 12.53 -0.02
CA ASP A 101 0.66 13.54 -0.46
C ASP A 101 1.10 13.23 -1.90
N GLY A 102 0.50 13.94 -2.85
CA GLY A 102 0.69 13.68 -4.28
C GLY A 102 0.39 12.22 -4.66
N LEU A 103 1.43 11.50 -5.07
CA LEU A 103 1.37 10.09 -5.46
C LEU A 103 1.64 9.11 -4.29
N ARG A 104 1.88 9.63 -3.08
CA ARG A 104 2.03 8.82 -1.86
C ARG A 104 0.69 8.67 -1.18
N LEU A 105 0.19 7.45 -1.13
CA LEU A 105 -1.11 7.12 -0.55
C LEU A 105 -0.91 6.18 0.65
N ILE A 106 -1.30 6.61 1.85
CA ILE A 106 -1.29 5.80 3.06
C ILE A 106 -2.73 5.72 3.56
N ILE A 107 -3.34 4.54 3.46
CA ILE A 107 -4.76 4.29 3.69
C ILE A 107 -4.89 3.27 4.83
N ASP A 108 -4.77 3.76 6.06
CA ASP A 108 -4.92 2.95 7.27
C ASP A 108 -5.51 3.80 8.41
N GLU A 109 -6.68 4.39 8.18
CA GLU A 109 -7.35 5.25 9.16
C GLU A 109 -7.67 4.50 10.46
N GLY A 110 -8.04 3.22 10.34
CA GLY A 110 -8.42 2.35 11.44
C GLY A 110 -7.25 2.01 12.37
N GLY A 111 -6.11 1.61 11.82
CA GLY A 111 -4.92 1.22 12.61
C GLY A 111 -5.15 0.07 13.59
N GLY A 112 -6.23 -0.71 13.40
CA GLY A 112 -6.64 -1.80 14.29
C GLY A 112 -7.39 -1.37 15.57
N TYR A 113 -7.81 -0.10 15.66
CA TYR A 113 -8.62 0.40 16.77
C TYR A 113 -10.11 0.19 16.49
N GLU A 114 -10.87 -0.32 17.47
CA GLU A 114 -12.30 -0.64 17.30
C GLU A 114 -13.17 0.59 17.00
N GLU A 115 -12.78 1.75 17.53
CA GLU A 115 -13.52 2.99 17.42
C GLU A 115 -13.22 3.81 16.16
N LYS A 116 -12.26 3.37 15.33
CA LYS A 116 -11.82 4.11 14.14
C LYS A 116 -12.33 3.43 12.87
N PRO A 117 -12.73 4.23 11.86
CA PRO A 117 -13.26 3.69 10.62
C PRO A 117 -12.18 3.00 9.79
N ILE A 118 -12.61 2.02 8.99
CA ILE A 118 -11.81 1.47 7.90
C ILE A 118 -12.12 2.31 6.65
N ALA A 119 -11.07 2.88 6.07
CA ALA A 119 -11.15 3.68 4.86
C ALA A 119 -10.61 2.94 3.64
N ALA A 120 -11.18 3.24 2.48
CA ALA A 120 -10.62 2.91 1.17
C ALA A 120 -10.52 4.17 0.31
N ILE A 121 -9.56 4.18 -0.62
CA ILE A 121 -9.44 5.21 -1.65
C ILE A 121 -9.90 4.66 -3.00
N VAL A 122 -10.71 5.46 -3.70
CA VAL A 122 -11.20 5.14 -5.05
C VAL A 122 -10.43 5.99 -6.06
N LEU A 123 -9.74 5.33 -6.99
CA LEU A 123 -9.08 5.98 -8.13
C LEU A 123 -10.03 5.96 -9.35
N PRO A 124 -10.03 6.99 -10.22
CA PRO A 124 -9.05 8.08 -10.28
C PRO A 124 -9.30 9.26 -9.35
N SER A 125 -10.53 9.44 -8.83
CA SER A 125 -10.97 10.66 -8.11
C SER A 125 -10.31 10.90 -6.75
N LYS A 126 -9.60 9.89 -6.23
CA LYS A 126 -9.04 9.87 -4.87
C LYS A 126 -10.12 10.02 -3.78
N THR A 127 -11.37 9.64 -4.08
CA THR A 127 -12.47 9.70 -3.13
C THR A 127 -12.20 8.72 -1.99
N ILE A 128 -12.30 9.18 -0.75
CA ILE A 128 -12.24 8.32 0.42
C ILE A 128 -13.66 7.84 0.75
N VAL A 129 -13.82 6.53 0.87
CA VAL A 129 -15.04 5.89 1.37
C VAL A 129 -14.72 5.16 2.67
N ARG A 130 -15.63 5.24 3.64
CA ARG A 130 -15.49 4.62 4.97
C ARG A 130 -16.63 3.65 5.22
N ASP A 131 -16.39 2.66 6.09
CA ASP A 131 -17.43 1.76 6.59
C ASP A 131 -18.55 2.49 7.33
N THR A 132 -18.24 3.65 7.92
CA THR A 132 -19.19 4.51 8.65
C THR A 132 -19.99 5.46 7.75
N ASP A 133 -19.69 5.52 6.45
CA ASP A 133 -20.39 6.43 5.55
C ASP A 133 -21.85 6.00 5.33
N LYS A 134 -22.77 6.97 5.34
CA LYS A 134 -24.17 6.76 4.98
C LYS A 134 -24.40 7.20 3.54
N LEU A 135 -24.04 6.34 2.60
CA LEU A 135 -24.21 6.59 1.18
C LEU A 135 -25.67 6.28 0.79
N GLY A 136 -26.54 7.29 0.93
CA GLY A 136 -27.96 7.22 0.57
C GLY A 136 -28.87 7.85 1.62
N GLY A 137 -29.34 9.06 1.33
CA GLY A 137 -30.45 9.76 1.96
C GLY A 137 -31.30 10.41 0.88
#